data_AF-A0A812Z839-F1
#
_entry.id   AF-A0A812Z839-F1
#
_cell.length_a   1.000
_cell.length_b   1.000
_cell.length_c   1.000
_cell.angle_alpha   90.00
_cell.angle_beta   90.00
_cell.angle_gamma   90.00
#
_symmetry.space_group_name_H-M   'P 1'
#
loop_
_entity.id
_entity.type
_entity.pdbx_description
1 polymer ?
#
loop_
_entity_poly.entity_id
_entity_poly.type
_entity_poly.pdbx_seq_one_letter_code
_entity_poly.pdbx_strand_id
1 'polypeptide(L)'
;MAIVNMEVAKDITGGAKSLKFTTGTAGQESFLRMRGKSTETAQLQEEVAAAEGTWLKRAVDRFQLKGIVGTASEAHWKTYFEERVLLEMKRQASVTADEDSSDEAQDEVAGSWPECLGEQPEIDGFDFESYRDGEEREFAQEVLAGIQSSVEATIKSSAQKLDASAIANGVFLLSYHLNMDDDDPRTVDAHARIYAPNASGNFLDLLYHNHHRVRMSFTERDSHLYVVRGGPDVAPAARKKQGRQEGEKIFDLDFNEYRRKNQVKTSLATNATLASLGAHLFGAEGVLSNRKVFGLLVRSVGLGKFGDRNGWPIATARRRFKCGKGETETDTESIPGDKHEEANVGDCCIM
;
A
#
# COMPACT_ATOMS: atom_id res chain seq x y z
N MET A 1 13.38 -36.66 34.31
CA MET A 1 12.04 -36.44 34.89
C MET A 1 12.09 -35.17 35.70
N ALA A 2 11.42 -34.12 35.26
CA ALA A 2 11.32 -32.87 36.00
C ALA A 2 9.87 -32.72 36.47
N ILE A 3 9.67 -32.65 37.79
CA ILE A 3 8.36 -32.40 38.41
C ILE A 3 8.27 -30.89 38.62
N VAL A 4 7.32 -30.25 37.94
CA VAL A 4 7.01 -28.83 38.16
C VAL A 4 5.79 -28.78 39.08
N ASN A 5 5.99 -28.29 40.31
CA ASN A 5 4.90 -27.99 41.22
C ASN A 5 4.32 -26.62 40.87
N MET A 6 3.04 -26.56 40.54
CA MET A 6 2.28 -25.32 40.47
C MET A 6 1.24 -25.29 41.59
N GLU A 7 1.37 -24.30 42.48
CA GLU A 7 0.32 -23.97 43.45
C GLU A 7 -0.88 -23.35 42.72
N VAL A 8 -2.06 -23.95 42.89
CA VAL A 8 -3.32 -23.41 42.41
C VAL A 8 -4.01 -22.69 43.57
N ALA A 9 -4.24 -21.40 43.41
CA ALA A 9 -5.01 -20.59 44.34
C ALA A 9 -6.44 -21.13 44.49
N LYS A 10 -6.91 -21.21 45.74
CA LYS A 10 -8.24 -21.68 46.12
C LYS A 10 -9.32 -20.74 45.57
N ASP A 11 -10.24 -21.28 44.78
CA ASP A 11 -11.55 -20.67 44.55
C ASP A 11 -12.64 -21.48 45.28
N ILE A 12 -13.52 -20.73 45.92
CA ILE A 12 -14.49 -21.16 46.93
C ILE A 12 -15.84 -21.30 46.23
N THR A 13 -16.07 -22.37 45.49
CA THR A 13 -17.43 -22.89 45.24
C THR A 13 -17.34 -24.35 44.78
N GLY A 14 -18.02 -25.23 45.51
CA GLY A 14 -17.96 -26.68 45.37
C GLY A 14 -18.44 -27.18 44.01
N GLY A 15 -17.59 -27.98 43.37
CA GLY A 15 -17.91 -28.73 42.16
C GLY A 15 -16.66 -29.35 41.54
N ALA A 16 -16.09 -30.37 42.19
CA ALA A 16 -14.92 -31.08 41.67
C ALA A 16 -15.26 -31.81 40.36
N LYS A 17 -14.93 -31.21 39.21
CA LYS A 17 -14.88 -31.91 37.91
C LYS A 17 -13.48 -32.49 37.74
N SER A 18 -13.39 -33.82 37.73
CA SER A 18 -12.15 -34.52 37.38
C SER A 18 -11.89 -34.35 35.88
N LEU A 19 -10.89 -33.55 35.52
CA LEU A 19 -10.40 -33.44 34.15
C LEU A 19 -9.37 -34.56 33.92
N LYS A 20 -9.77 -35.60 33.17
CA LYS A 20 -8.84 -36.59 32.63
C LYS A 20 -8.20 -36.03 31.37
N PHE A 21 -6.90 -35.75 31.42
CA PHE A 21 -6.11 -35.47 30.24
C PHE A 21 -5.55 -36.79 29.70
N THR A 22 -6.06 -37.25 28.56
CA THR A 22 -5.43 -38.28 27.76
C THR A 22 -4.32 -37.64 26.93
N THR A 23 -3.06 -37.86 27.32
CA THR A 23 -1.91 -37.57 26.46
C THR A 23 -1.87 -38.59 25.33
N GLY A 24 -2.59 -38.29 24.25
CA GLY A 24 -2.47 -39.02 22.99
C GLY A 24 -1.14 -38.70 22.32
N THR A 25 -0.17 -39.60 22.44
CA THR A 25 0.96 -39.72 21.53
C THR A 25 0.48 -40.29 20.20
N ALA A 26 -0.13 -39.45 19.38
CA ALA A 26 -0.49 -39.79 18.01
C ALA A 26 -0.35 -38.56 17.11
N GLY A 27 0.55 -38.64 16.12
CA GLY A 27 0.55 -37.75 14.97
C GLY A 27 1.48 -36.54 15.05
N GLN A 28 2.76 -36.74 15.37
CA GLN A 28 3.81 -35.77 15.06
C GLN A 28 4.42 -36.07 13.67
N GLU A 29 3.58 -36.28 12.67
CA GLU A 29 3.98 -36.40 11.27
C GLU A 29 2.89 -35.79 10.38
N SER A 30 2.98 -34.48 10.09
CA SER A 30 2.48 -33.88 8.82
C SER A 30 2.56 -32.34 8.74
N PHE A 31 3.32 -31.62 9.58
CA PHE A 31 3.50 -30.16 9.43
C PHE A 31 4.76 -29.75 8.65
N LEU A 32 5.35 -30.70 7.89
CA LEU A 32 6.45 -30.48 6.96
C LEU A 32 6.03 -30.91 5.54
N ARG A 33 4.97 -30.31 5.01
CA ARG A 33 4.69 -30.42 3.57
C ARG A 33 3.91 -29.22 3.08
N MET A 34 4.66 -28.19 2.66
CA MET A 34 4.46 -27.36 1.47
C MET A 34 5.57 -26.30 1.45
N ARG A 35 6.84 -26.76 1.40
CA ARG A 35 7.90 -25.99 0.74
C ARG A 35 7.66 -26.17 -0.76
N GLY A 36 6.69 -25.42 -1.28
CA GLY A 36 6.57 -25.15 -2.71
C GLY A 36 7.87 -24.50 -3.16
N LYS A 37 8.42 -25.04 -4.24
CA LYS A 37 9.73 -24.72 -4.78
C LYS A 37 9.79 -23.29 -5.28
N SER A 38 11.00 -22.78 -5.40
CA SER A 38 11.43 -21.49 -5.98
C SER A 38 11.03 -21.25 -7.45
N THR A 39 9.94 -21.86 -7.93
CA THR A 39 9.53 -21.91 -9.32
C THR A 39 8.62 -20.72 -9.67
N GLU A 40 7.79 -20.26 -8.74
CA GLU A 40 6.87 -19.13 -8.95
C GLU A 40 7.59 -17.77 -9.09
N THR A 41 8.72 -17.60 -8.40
CA THR A 41 9.53 -16.36 -8.50
C THR A 41 10.24 -16.20 -9.84
N ALA A 42 10.55 -17.30 -10.54
CA ALA A 42 11.13 -17.24 -11.87
C ALA A 42 10.11 -16.72 -12.90
N GLN A 43 8.84 -17.09 -12.73
CA GLN A 43 7.76 -16.72 -13.65
C GLN A 43 7.42 -15.23 -13.64
N LEU A 44 7.84 -14.45 -12.66
CA LEU A 44 7.61 -12.99 -12.62
C LEU A 44 8.64 -12.17 -13.39
N GLN A 45 9.72 -12.80 -13.83
CA GLN A 45 10.80 -12.17 -14.59
C GLN A 45 10.81 -12.60 -16.06
N GLU A 46 9.95 -13.55 -16.42
CA GLU A 46 9.82 -14.03 -17.80
C GLU A 46 9.21 -12.94 -18.67
N GLU A 47 9.68 -12.86 -19.91
CA GLU A 47 9.06 -11.99 -20.92
C GLU A 47 7.66 -12.48 -21.23
N VAL A 48 6.72 -11.53 -21.31
CA VAL A 48 5.33 -11.84 -21.64
C VAL A 48 5.24 -12.11 -23.15
N ALA A 49 4.94 -13.35 -23.51
CA ALA A 49 4.62 -13.70 -24.88
C ALA A 49 3.22 -13.18 -25.24
N ALA A 50 3.15 -12.06 -25.94
CA ALA A 50 1.91 -11.47 -26.46
C ALA A 50 1.97 -11.37 -27.99
N ALA A 51 0.85 -11.65 -28.66
CA ALA A 51 0.78 -11.57 -30.11
C ALA A 51 0.91 -10.12 -30.58
N GLU A 52 1.64 -9.91 -31.68
CA GLU A 52 1.81 -8.58 -32.28
C GLU A 52 0.46 -7.93 -32.60
N GLY A 53 0.36 -6.62 -32.32
CA GLY A 53 -0.86 -5.84 -32.53
C GLY A 53 -1.93 -5.97 -31.44
N THR A 54 -1.77 -6.84 -30.44
CA THR A 54 -2.68 -6.93 -29.29
C THR A 54 -2.51 -5.77 -28.31
N TRP A 55 -3.55 -5.48 -27.52
CA TRP A 55 -3.45 -4.48 -26.45
C TRP A 55 -2.53 -4.93 -25.33
N LEU A 56 -2.50 -6.24 -25.04
CA LEU A 56 -1.54 -6.80 -24.10
C LEU A 56 -0.10 -6.51 -24.54
N LYS A 57 0.24 -6.76 -25.81
CA LYS A 57 1.59 -6.50 -26.34
C LYS A 57 1.96 -5.02 -26.18
N ARG A 58 1.05 -4.11 -26.51
CA ARG A 58 1.26 -2.66 -26.31
C ARG A 58 1.49 -2.29 -24.85
N ALA A 59 0.70 -2.86 -23.93
CA ALA A 59 0.86 -2.62 -22.49
C ALA A 59 2.19 -3.16 -21.96
N VAL A 60 2.59 -4.36 -22.40
CA VAL A 60 3.88 -4.97 -22.06
C VAL A 60 5.03 -4.08 -22.54
N ASP A 61 4.99 -3.63 -23.79
CA ASP A 61 6.07 -2.85 -24.38
C ASP A 61 6.17 -1.45 -23.76
N ARG A 62 5.04 -0.75 -23.59
CA ARG A 62 5.05 0.61 -23.02
C ARG A 62 5.38 0.62 -21.53
N PHE A 63 4.78 -0.30 -20.77
CA PHE A 63 4.86 -0.29 -19.31
C PHE A 63 5.86 -1.30 -18.73
N GLN A 64 6.59 -2.00 -19.59
CA GLN A 64 7.63 -2.98 -19.24
C GLN A 64 7.10 -4.09 -18.30
N LEU A 65 5.86 -4.54 -18.55
CA LEU A 65 5.23 -5.60 -17.75
C LEU A 65 5.97 -6.93 -17.94
N LYS A 66 6.14 -7.69 -16.86
CA LYS A 66 6.83 -8.99 -16.88
C LYS A 66 5.99 -10.09 -16.24
N GLY A 67 6.20 -11.31 -16.67
CA GLY A 67 5.71 -12.50 -15.99
C GLY A 67 4.37 -13.04 -16.44
N ILE A 68 3.52 -13.45 -15.49
CA ILE A 68 2.35 -14.30 -15.78
C ILE A 68 1.24 -13.48 -16.45
N VAL A 69 0.86 -13.90 -17.66
CA VAL A 69 -0.31 -13.38 -18.37
C VAL A 69 -1.58 -13.83 -17.65
N GLY A 70 -2.40 -12.87 -17.25
CA GLY A 70 -3.70 -13.13 -16.64
C GLY A 70 -4.76 -13.63 -17.63
N THR A 71 -5.97 -13.80 -17.14
CA THR A 71 -7.17 -14.20 -17.90
C THR A 71 -7.89 -13.03 -18.58
N ALA A 72 -7.29 -11.83 -18.55
CA ALA A 72 -7.87 -10.61 -19.10
C ALA A 72 -8.16 -10.72 -20.61
N SER A 73 -9.31 -10.20 -21.02
CA SER A 73 -9.68 -10.10 -22.44
C SER A 73 -8.96 -8.94 -23.13
N GLU A 74 -8.89 -8.96 -24.47
CA GLU A 74 -8.36 -7.83 -25.26
C GLU A 74 -9.10 -6.51 -24.98
N ALA A 75 -10.40 -6.57 -24.72
CA ALA A 75 -11.19 -5.39 -24.35
C ALA A 75 -10.74 -4.83 -22.98
N HIS A 76 -10.48 -5.71 -22.01
CA HIS A 76 -9.93 -5.30 -20.73
C HIS A 76 -8.53 -4.69 -20.88
N TRP A 77 -7.66 -5.29 -21.69
CA TRP A 77 -6.33 -4.73 -21.96
C TRP A 77 -6.38 -3.38 -22.65
N LYS A 78 -7.35 -3.16 -23.54
CA LYS A 78 -7.59 -1.83 -24.11
C LYS A 78 -7.91 -0.82 -23.02
N THR A 79 -8.89 -1.11 -22.15
CA THR A 79 -9.27 -0.23 -21.05
C THR A 79 -8.11 0.01 -20.09
N TYR A 80 -7.38 -1.05 -19.71
CA TYR A 80 -6.19 -0.95 -18.87
C TYR A 80 -5.15 -0.01 -19.48
N PHE A 81 -4.86 -0.19 -20.78
CA PHE A 81 -3.87 0.61 -21.49
C PHE A 81 -4.30 2.08 -21.57
N GLU A 82 -5.56 2.32 -21.95
CA GLU A 82 -6.16 3.65 -22.05
C GLU A 82 -6.15 4.38 -20.68
N GLU A 83 -6.61 3.73 -19.62
CA GLU A 83 -6.62 4.29 -18.27
C GLU A 83 -5.19 4.61 -17.79
N ARG A 84 -4.23 3.71 -18.02
CA ARG A 84 -2.86 3.92 -17.55
C ARG A 84 -2.15 5.02 -18.34
N VAL A 85 -2.36 5.12 -19.65
CA VAL A 85 -1.87 6.25 -20.46
C VAL A 85 -2.48 7.56 -19.96
N LEU A 86 -3.79 7.59 -19.73
CA LEU A 86 -4.47 8.79 -19.21
C LEU A 86 -3.85 9.22 -17.87
N LEU A 87 -3.59 8.29 -16.96
CA LEU A 87 -2.94 8.60 -15.68
C LEU A 87 -1.49 9.10 -15.83
N GLU A 88 -0.72 8.57 -16.78
CA GLU A 88 0.62 9.11 -17.10
C GLU A 88 0.54 10.56 -17.56
N MET A 89 -0.42 10.88 -18.43
CA MET A 89 -0.63 12.23 -18.96
C MET A 89 -1.15 13.19 -17.88
N LYS A 90 -2.09 12.75 -17.04
CA LYS A 90 -2.57 13.54 -15.88
C LYS A 90 -1.44 13.86 -14.91
N ARG A 91 -0.56 12.89 -14.65
CA ARG A 91 0.63 13.10 -13.82
C ARG A 91 1.52 14.19 -14.40
N GLN A 92 1.74 14.17 -15.71
CA GLN A 92 2.55 15.20 -16.37
C GLN A 92 1.88 16.56 -16.35
N ALA A 93 0.60 16.64 -16.71
CA ALA A 93 -0.16 17.89 -16.65
C ALA A 93 -0.18 18.52 -15.25
N SER A 94 -0.15 17.70 -14.19
CA SER A 94 -0.08 18.17 -12.80
C SER A 94 1.28 18.76 -12.40
N VAL A 95 2.34 18.49 -13.17
CA VAL A 95 3.72 18.86 -12.85
C VAL A 95 4.29 19.90 -13.82
N THR A 96 3.86 19.95 -15.09
CA THR A 96 4.53 20.73 -16.15
C THR A 96 3.81 21.99 -16.62
N ALA A 97 2.68 22.38 -16.03
CA ALA A 97 1.76 23.33 -16.67
C ALA A 97 2.08 24.84 -16.48
N ASP A 98 3.19 25.23 -15.86
CA ASP A 98 3.62 26.64 -15.81
C ASP A 98 5.02 26.73 -16.37
N GLU A 99 5.13 27.30 -17.58
CA GLU A 99 5.95 28.46 -17.90
C GLU A 99 5.97 28.63 -19.43
N ASP A 100 6.04 29.90 -19.85
CA ASP A 100 6.42 30.39 -21.18
C ASP A 100 7.83 29.92 -21.60
N SER A 101 8.19 28.65 -21.37
CA SER A 101 9.45 28.01 -21.72
C SER A 101 9.43 27.69 -23.21
N SER A 102 9.64 28.73 -24.01
CA SER A 102 10.05 28.65 -25.40
C SER A 102 11.49 28.16 -25.53
N ASP A 103 11.81 26.96 -25.04
CA ASP A 103 13.10 26.35 -25.37
C ASP A 103 12.97 24.84 -25.61
N GLU A 104 13.40 24.49 -26.82
CA GLU A 104 13.35 23.17 -27.42
C GLU A 104 14.31 22.22 -26.68
N ALA A 105 13.76 21.41 -25.79
CA ALA A 105 14.36 20.14 -25.38
C ALA A 105 13.26 19.09 -25.28
N GLN A 106 12.87 18.56 -26.44
CA GLN A 106 12.01 17.39 -26.57
C GLN A 106 12.76 16.16 -26.01
N ASP A 107 12.57 15.86 -24.73
CA ASP A 107 12.70 14.47 -24.28
C ASP A 107 11.52 13.70 -24.87
N GLU A 108 11.79 13.00 -25.97
CA GLU A 108 10.82 12.24 -26.74
C GLU A 108 10.14 11.12 -25.89
N VAL A 109 8.82 11.00 -26.10
CA VAL A 109 7.98 9.78 -25.95
C VAL A 109 7.38 9.44 -24.58
N ALA A 110 7.77 10.04 -23.45
CA ALA A 110 6.97 9.88 -22.24
C ALA A 110 5.82 10.89 -22.28
N GLY A 111 4.61 10.50 -22.71
CA GLY A 111 3.41 11.33 -22.48
C GLY A 111 2.47 11.61 -23.65
N SER A 112 2.75 11.15 -24.87
CA SER A 112 1.80 11.37 -25.97
C SER A 112 0.62 10.39 -25.92
N TRP A 113 -0.57 10.88 -26.26
CA TRP A 113 -1.75 10.05 -26.49
C TRP A 113 -1.52 9.17 -27.72
N PRO A 114 -1.51 7.83 -27.59
CA PRO A 114 -1.25 6.95 -28.72
C PRO A 114 -2.33 7.08 -29.79
N GLU A 115 -1.94 7.26 -31.06
CA GLU A 115 -2.87 7.38 -32.20
C GLU A 115 -3.91 6.23 -32.26
N CYS A 116 -3.49 5.06 -31.80
CA CYS A 116 -4.32 3.87 -31.77
C CYS A 116 -5.51 3.92 -30.79
N LEU A 117 -5.54 4.89 -29.87
CA LEU A 117 -6.67 5.16 -28.98
C LEU A 117 -7.66 6.18 -29.57
N GLY A 118 -7.34 6.80 -30.71
CA GLY A 118 -8.18 7.78 -31.37
C GLY A 118 -7.92 9.21 -30.89
N GLU A 119 -8.97 10.02 -30.79
CA GLU A 119 -8.88 11.41 -30.36
C GLU A 119 -8.44 11.50 -28.90
N GLN A 120 -7.49 12.39 -28.62
CA GLN A 120 -7.01 12.64 -27.27
C GLN A 120 -8.12 13.33 -26.46
N PRO A 121 -8.51 12.80 -25.29
CA PRO A 121 -9.46 13.48 -24.42
C PRO A 121 -8.85 14.78 -23.86
N GLU A 122 -9.69 15.71 -23.41
CA GLU A 122 -9.23 16.82 -22.59
C GLU A 122 -8.63 16.27 -21.28
N ILE A 123 -7.41 16.70 -20.94
CA ILE A 123 -6.65 16.17 -19.82
C ILE A 123 -6.45 17.27 -18.79
N ASP A 124 -7.31 17.24 -17.77
CA ASP A 124 -7.06 17.96 -16.55
C ASP A 124 -6.02 17.21 -15.70
N GLY A 125 -5.21 17.97 -14.97
CA GLY A 125 -4.35 17.43 -13.93
C GLY A 125 -5.13 16.66 -12.84
N PHE A 126 -4.40 16.11 -11.88
CA PHE A 126 -5.00 15.52 -10.70
C PHE A 126 -5.56 16.60 -9.77
N ASP A 127 -6.55 16.20 -8.97
CA ASP A 127 -7.17 17.06 -7.98
C ASP A 127 -6.29 17.09 -6.72
N PHE A 128 -5.37 18.05 -6.70
CA PHE A 128 -4.44 18.31 -5.61
C PHE A 128 -4.84 19.63 -4.96
N GLU A 129 -5.32 19.55 -3.72
CA GLU A 129 -5.73 20.71 -2.94
C GLU A 129 -4.95 20.75 -1.63
N SER A 130 -4.10 21.75 -1.46
CA SER A 130 -3.52 22.09 -0.15
C SER A 130 -3.86 23.52 0.24
N TYR A 131 -4.15 23.70 1.54
CA TYR A 131 -4.29 25.03 2.15
C TYR A 131 -2.93 25.61 2.55
N ARG A 132 -1.85 25.29 1.81
CA ARG A 132 -0.50 25.79 2.07
C ARG A 132 -0.27 27.08 1.30
N ASP A 133 0.53 27.96 1.89
CA ASP A 133 1.13 29.08 1.17
C ASP A 133 2.27 28.53 0.30
N GLY A 134 2.11 28.53 -1.03
CA GLY A 134 3.14 28.07 -1.97
C GLY A 134 2.59 27.54 -3.29
N GLU A 135 3.50 27.04 -4.13
CA GLU A 135 3.15 26.42 -5.40
C GLU A 135 2.74 24.96 -5.18
N GLU A 136 1.43 24.69 -5.27
CA GLU A 136 0.84 23.34 -5.13
C GLU A 136 1.53 22.30 -6.02
N ARG A 137 2.04 22.74 -7.17
CA ARG A 137 2.69 21.89 -8.18
C ARG A 137 4.06 21.42 -7.75
N GLU A 138 4.90 22.31 -7.25
CA GLU A 138 6.23 21.94 -6.72
C GLU A 138 6.08 20.92 -5.59
N PHE A 139 5.12 21.17 -4.71
CA PHE A 139 4.84 20.25 -3.61
C PHE A 139 4.29 18.90 -4.10
N ALA A 140 3.34 18.90 -5.05
CA ALA A 140 2.84 17.67 -5.65
C ALA A 140 3.97 16.86 -6.33
N GLN A 141 4.89 17.54 -7.02
CA GLN A 141 6.05 16.93 -7.66
C GLN A 141 7.00 16.31 -6.61
N GLU A 142 7.27 17.02 -5.52
CA GLU A 142 8.10 16.51 -4.41
C GLU A 142 7.48 15.25 -3.79
N VAL A 143 6.17 15.29 -3.50
CA VAL A 143 5.43 14.16 -2.93
C VAL A 143 5.48 12.96 -3.88
N LEU A 144 5.19 13.15 -5.16
CA LEU A 144 5.22 12.10 -6.19
C LEU A 144 6.62 11.47 -6.32
N ALA A 145 7.67 12.29 -6.42
CA ALA A 145 9.04 11.81 -6.49
C ALA A 145 9.44 11.05 -5.21
N GLY A 146 9.01 11.55 -4.05
CA GLY A 146 9.20 10.91 -2.76
C GLY A 146 8.52 9.54 -2.67
N ILE A 147 7.28 9.41 -3.17
CA ILE A 147 6.54 8.14 -3.26
C ILE A 147 7.30 7.15 -4.13
N GLN A 148 7.67 7.56 -5.35
CA GLN A 148 8.35 6.69 -6.32
C GLN A 148 9.68 6.19 -5.78
N SER A 149 10.51 7.08 -5.23
CA SER A 149 11.78 6.72 -4.59
C SER A 149 11.59 5.73 -3.44
N SER A 150 10.58 5.95 -2.58
CA SER A 150 10.31 5.08 -1.43
C SER A 150 9.82 3.69 -1.86
N VAL A 151 8.98 3.62 -2.88
CA VAL A 151 8.51 2.37 -3.48
C VAL A 151 9.68 1.62 -4.11
N GLU A 152 10.50 2.30 -4.90
CA GLU A 152 11.67 1.71 -5.54
C GLU A 152 12.64 1.14 -4.52
N ALA A 153 12.95 1.89 -3.44
CA ALA A 153 13.78 1.42 -2.34
C ALA A 153 13.21 0.18 -1.66
N THR A 154 11.88 0.15 -1.44
CA THR A 154 11.18 -1.00 -0.86
C THR A 154 11.35 -2.24 -1.73
N ILE A 155 11.19 -2.12 -3.04
CA ILE A 155 11.35 -3.25 -3.96
C ILE A 155 12.81 -3.69 -4.08
N LYS A 156 13.75 -2.75 -4.22
CA LYS A 156 15.21 -3.04 -4.31
C LYS A 156 15.73 -3.80 -3.11
N SER A 157 15.14 -3.58 -1.94
CA SER A 157 15.51 -4.26 -0.69
C SER A 157 14.88 -5.64 -0.51
N SER A 158 13.99 -6.04 -1.42
CA SER A 158 13.43 -7.36 -1.41
C SER A 158 14.47 -8.38 -1.86
N ALA A 159 14.29 -9.66 -1.50
CA ALA A 159 15.17 -10.73 -1.95
C ALA A 159 14.98 -11.03 -3.46
N GLN A 160 13.90 -10.51 -4.05
CA GLN A 160 13.55 -10.74 -5.44
C GLN A 160 14.21 -9.72 -6.34
N LYS A 161 14.65 -10.17 -7.52
CA LYS A 161 15.16 -9.28 -8.58
C LYS A 161 14.02 -8.68 -9.39
N LEU A 162 13.04 -8.08 -8.72
CA LEU A 162 11.95 -7.38 -9.38
C LEU A 162 12.45 -6.07 -9.98
N ASP A 163 11.80 -5.62 -11.04
CA ASP A 163 12.09 -4.34 -11.67
C ASP A 163 11.49 -3.20 -10.83
N ALA A 164 12.31 -2.66 -9.94
CA ALA A 164 11.86 -1.66 -8.97
C ALA A 164 11.38 -0.37 -9.63
N SER A 165 12.02 0.05 -10.72
CA SER A 165 11.63 1.26 -11.47
C SER A 165 10.29 1.05 -12.16
N ALA A 166 10.08 -0.10 -12.83
CA ALA A 166 8.80 -0.41 -13.45
C ALA A 166 7.65 -0.44 -12.42
N ILE A 167 7.89 -0.99 -11.22
CA ILE A 167 6.89 -1.00 -10.13
C ILE A 167 6.61 0.42 -9.62
N ALA A 168 7.65 1.23 -9.37
CA ALA A 168 7.48 2.61 -8.92
C ALA A 168 6.73 3.46 -9.95
N ASN A 169 6.99 3.25 -11.24
CA ASN A 169 6.28 3.90 -12.35
C ASN A 169 4.82 3.43 -12.50
N GLY A 170 4.46 2.29 -11.91
CA GLY A 170 3.10 1.79 -11.82
C GLY A 170 2.28 2.38 -10.67
N VAL A 171 2.86 3.29 -9.88
CA VAL A 171 2.18 3.98 -8.76
C VAL A 171 1.75 5.37 -9.20
N PHE A 172 0.48 5.68 -8.96
CA PHE A 172 -0.14 6.97 -9.27
C PHE A 172 -0.82 7.54 -8.03
N LEU A 173 -0.49 8.78 -7.67
CA LEU A 173 -1.27 9.56 -6.72
C LEU A 173 -2.41 10.23 -7.50
N LEU A 174 -3.64 9.81 -7.23
CA LEU A 174 -4.83 10.21 -7.99
C LEU A 174 -5.44 11.52 -7.49
N SER A 175 -5.38 11.75 -6.18
CA SER A 175 -5.82 12.98 -5.55
C SER A 175 -5.23 13.08 -4.15
N TYR A 176 -5.11 14.30 -3.64
CA TYR A 176 -4.94 14.52 -2.21
C TYR A 176 -5.59 15.84 -1.78
N HIS A 177 -5.99 15.88 -0.52
CA HIS A 177 -6.48 17.08 0.14
C HIS A 177 -5.75 17.25 1.47
N LEU A 178 -5.11 18.40 1.64
CA LEU A 178 -4.33 18.76 2.82
C LEU A 178 -4.90 19.99 3.52
N ASN A 179 -5.44 19.79 4.71
CA ASN A 179 -5.81 20.88 5.61
C ASN A 179 -4.69 21.13 6.60
N MET A 180 -4.15 22.35 6.64
CA MET A 180 -3.03 22.73 7.50
C MET A 180 -3.49 23.29 8.86
N ASP A 181 -2.70 23.06 9.90
CA ASP A 181 -2.73 23.80 11.17
C ASP A 181 -1.35 24.41 11.37
N ASP A 182 -1.22 25.72 11.17
CA ASP A 182 0.07 26.39 11.06
C ASP A 182 0.97 25.69 10.01
N ASP A 183 2.08 25.07 10.45
CA ASP A 183 3.05 24.38 9.59
C ASP A 183 2.87 22.85 9.51
N ASP A 184 2.00 22.27 10.34
CA ASP A 184 1.79 20.81 10.39
C ASP A 184 0.45 20.44 9.68
N PRO A 185 0.41 19.39 8.83
CA PRO A 185 -0.84 18.97 8.20
C PRO A 185 -1.80 18.40 9.24
N ARG A 186 -2.92 19.10 9.43
CA ARG A 186 -4.02 18.70 10.33
C ARG A 186 -4.77 17.48 9.78
N THR A 187 -5.15 17.55 8.51
CA THR A 187 -5.87 16.48 7.82
C THR A 187 -5.18 16.19 6.50
N VAL A 188 -4.95 14.91 6.25
CA VAL A 188 -4.46 14.38 4.99
C VAL A 188 -5.47 13.37 4.48
N ASP A 189 -6.07 13.65 3.34
CA ASP A 189 -6.82 12.69 2.55
C ASP A 189 -6.00 12.41 1.29
N ALA A 190 -5.67 11.15 1.00
CA ALA A 190 -4.91 10.80 -0.19
C ALA A 190 -5.46 9.53 -0.84
N HIS A 191 -5.54 9.56 -2.17
CA HIS A 191 -5.97 8.42 -2.98
C HIS A 191 -4.85 8.07 -3.95
N ALA A 192 -4.40 6.83 -3.93
CA ALA A 192 -3.38 6.34 -4.86
C ALA A 192 -3.80 5.01 -5.49
N ARG A 193 -3.25 4.70 -6.67
CA ARG A 193 -3.41 3.42 -7.36
C ARG A 193 -2.05 2.80 -7.60
N ILE A 194 -1.94 1.50 -7.33
CA ILE A 194 -0.78 0.67 -7.71
C ILE A 194 -1.25 -0.31 -8.79
N TYR A 195 -0.67 -0.25 -9.98
CA TYR A 195 -0.84 -1.29 -10.97
C TYR A 195 0.08 -2.49 -10.69
N ALA A 196 -0.46 -3.68 -10.86
CA ALA A 196 0.31 -4.91 -10.78
C ALA A 196 1.43 -4.91 -11.85
N PRO A 197 2.68 -5.24 -11.49
CA PRO A 197 3.78 -5.32 -12.44
C PRO A 197 3.74 -6.59 -13.29
N ASN A 198 2.94 -7.58 -12.88
CA ASN A 198 2.68 -8.74 -13.69
C ASN A 198 1.56 -8.45 -14.68
N ALA A 199 1.64 -8.99 -15.89
CA ALA A 199 0.64 -8.79 -16.95
C ALA A 199 -0.71 -9.46 -16.64
N SER A 200 -1.26 -9.21 -15.45
CA SER A 200 -2.55 -9.65 -14.94
C SER A 200 -3.66 -8.64 -15.20
N GLY A 201 -3.31 -7.35 -15.38
CA GLY A 201 -4.29 -6.26 -15.44
C GLY A 201 -4.82 -5.85 -14.06
N ASN A 202 -4.31 -6.45 -12.98
CA ASN A 202 -4.71 -6.14 -11.62
C ASN A 202 -4.20 -4.77 -11.16
N PHE A 203 -4.91 -4.18 -10.21
CA PHE A 203 -4.46 -3.00 -9.48
C PHE A 203 -5.03 -2.98 -8.06
N LEU A 204 -4.46 -2.11 -7.23
CA LEU A 204 -4.96 -1.76 -5.90
C LEU A 204 -5.20 -0.26 -5.81
N ASP A 205 -6.40 0.13 -5.40
CA ASP A 205 -6.72 1.49 -5.00
C ASP A 205 -6.54 1.63 -3.49
N LEU A 206 -5.87 2.70 -3.07
CA LEU A 206 -5.43 2.98 -1.71
C LEU A 206 -6.12 4.25 -1.23
N LEU A 207 -6.85 4.17 -0.12
CA LEU A 207 -7.56 5.30 0.47
C LEU A 207 -6.96 5.58 1.84
N TYR A 208 -6.18 6.65 1.92
CA TYR A 208 -5.54 7.11 3.15
C TYR A 208 -6.27 8.32 3.73
N HIS A 209 -6.47 8.27 5.04
CA HIS A 209 -6.90 9.40 5.84
C HIS A 209 -6.01 9.50 7.08
N ASN A 210 -5.63 10.71 7.44
CA ASN A 210 -5.04 11.02 8.72
C ASN A 210 -5.56 12.36 9.19
N HIS A 211 -6.09 12.37 10.42
CA HIS A 211 -6.50 13.56 11.10
C HIS A 211 -5.81 13.64 12.45
N HIS A 212 -5.17 14.77 12.74
CA HIS A 212 -4.60 15.05 14.03
C HIS A 212 -4.80 16.52 14.38
N ARG A 213 -5.56 16.77 15.44
CA ARG A 213 -5.80 18.12 15.94
C ARG A 213 -5.83 18.13 17.45
N VAL A 214 -4.97 18.94 18.05
CA VAL A 214 -4.98 19.20 19.49
C VAL A 214 -5.84 20.45 19.74
N ARG A 215 -6.83 20.36 20.63
CA ARG A 215 -7.64 21.50 21.08
C ARG A 215 -7.45 21.70 22.58
N MET A 216 -7.80 22.89 23.06
CA MET A 216 -7.73 23.26 24.47
C MET A 216 -8.43 22.29 25.44
N SER A 217 -9.45 21.56 24.97
CA SER A 217 -10.25 20.66 25.81
C SER A 217 -10.19 19.20 25.39
N PHE A 218 -9.67 18.90 24.19
CA PHE A 218 -9.57 17.53 23.71
C PHE A 218 -8.65 17.36 22.50
N THR A 219 -8.21 16.13 22.26
CA THR A 219 -7.43 15.76 21.06
C THR A 219 -8.27 14.90 20.11
N GLU A 220 -8.38 15.34 18.84
CA GLU A 220 -8.95 14.58 17.73
C GLU A 220 -7.80 13.86 17.02
N ARG A 221 -7.79 12.53 17.01
CA ARG A 221 -6.77 11.78 16.27
C ARG A 221 -7.32 10.47 15.72
N ASP A 222 -7.29 10.35 14.40
CA ASP A 222 -7.59 9.09 13.73
C ASP A 222 -6.78 8.98 12.44
N SER A 223 -6.46 7.75 12.07
CA SER A 223 -5.71 7.51 10.84
C SER A 223 -5.96 6.10 10.32
N HIS A 224 -6.30 6.00 9.05
CA HIS A 224 -6.67 4.74 8.45
C HIS A 224 -6.23 4.64 7.00
N LEU A 225 -5.91 3.42 6.59
CA LEU A 225 -5.62 3.07 5.21
C LEU A 225 -6.48 1.88 4.80
N TYR A 226 -7.26 2.05 3.74
CA TYR A 226 -8.05 1.00 3.13
C TYR A 226 -7.54 0.68 1.74
N VAL A 227 -7.76 -0.55 1.32
CA VAL A 227 -7.36 -1.04 -0.01
C VAL A 227 -8.54 -1.69 -0.71
N VAL A 228 -8.75 -1.30 -1.96
CA VAL A 228 -9.75 -1.89 -2.85
C VAL A 228 -9.01 -2.59 -4.00
N ARG A 229 -9.37 -3.84 -4.28
CA ARG A 229 -8.82 -4.59 -5.41
C ARG A 229 -9.57 -4.20 -6.68
N GLY A 230 -8.83 -4.09 -7.78
CA GLY A 230 -9.37 -4.02 -9.12
C GLY A 230 -8.63 -4.95 -10.07
N GLY A 231 -9.24 -5.20 -11.24
CA GLY A 231 -8.70 -6.11 -12.24
C GLY A 231 -9.80 -6.84 -13.02
N PRO A 232 -9.42 -7.71 -13.97
CA PRO A 232 -10.36 -8.42 -14.85
C PRO A 232 -11.27 -9.40 -14.09
N ASP A 233 -10.75 -10.05 -13.05
CA ASP A 233 -11.46 -11.06 -12.26
C ASP A 233 -12.15 -10.48 -11.02
N VAL A 234 -12.04 -9.17 -10.80
CA VAL A 234 -12.67 -8.49 -9.65
C VAL A 234 -13.96 -7.87 -10.14
N ALA A 235 -15.09 -8.33 -9.57
CA ALA A 235 -16.37 -7.71 -9.85
C ALA A 235 -16.26 -6.20 -9.55
N PRO A 236 -16.73 -5.31 -10.44
CA PRO A 236 -16.69 -3.88 -10.20
C PRO A 236 -17.36 -3.64 -8.85
N ALA A 237 -16.61 -3.02 -7.93
CA ALA A 237 -17.10 -2.74 -6.59
C ALA A 237 -18.42 -1.98 -6.76
N ALA A 238 -19.53 -2.62 -6.36
CA ALA A 238 -20.82 -1.98 -6.40
C ALA A 238 -20.75 -0.85 -5.38
N ARG A 239 -20.45 0.39 -5.82
CA ARG A 239 -20.41 1.61 -5.01
C ARG A 239 -21.57 1.59 -4.02
N LYS A 240 -21.36 1.11 -2.80
CA LYS A 240 -22.41 1.05 -1.78
C LYS A 240 -22.58 2.44 -1.19
N LYS A 241 -23.84 2.77 -0.95
CA LYS A 241 -24.30 4.05 -0.40
C LYS A 241 -23.57 4.40 0.89
N GLN A 242 -23.08 5.64 0.93
CA GLN A 242 -22.79 6.51 2.08
C GLN A 242 -22.51 5.82 3.44
N GLY A 243 -21.24 5.83 3.85
CA GLY A 243 -20.87 5.76 5.27
C GLY A 243 -20.02 4.56 5.72
N ARG A 244 -19.73 3.59 4.83
CA ARG A 244 -18.71 2.56 5.08
C ARG A 244 -17.66 2.66 3.98
N GLN A 245 -16.41 2.90 4.36
CA GLN A 245 -15.28 2.79 3.44
C GLN A 245 -15.25 1.35 2.89
N GLU A 246 -15.29 1.26 1.56
CA GLU A 246 -15.12 0.01 0.84
C GLU A 246 -13.64 -0.36 0.88
N GLY A 247 -13.32 -1.60 1.26
CA GLY A 247 -11.96 -2.11 1.18
C GLY A 247 -11.49 -2.92 2.38
N GLU A 248 -10.35 -3.59 2.18
CA GLU A 248 -9.59 -4.27 3.21
C GLU A 248 -8.79 -3.24 4.01
N LYS A 249 -8.96 -3.26 5.33
CA LYS A 249 -8.25 -2.39 6.26
C LYS A 249 -6.79 -2.80 6.39
N ILE A 250 -5.87 -1.89 6.07
CA ILE A 250 -4.41 -2.07 6.22
C ILE A 250 -3.95 -1.65 7.59
N PHE A 251 -4.39 -0.48 8.03
CA PHE A 251 -4.22 -0.03 9.39
C PHE A 251 -5.36 0.91 9.78
N ASP A 252 -5.56 1.07 11.07
CA ASP A 252 -6.55 1.94 11.65
C ASP A 252 -6.09 2.36 13.03
N LEU A 253 -6.19 3.65 13.32
CA LEU A 253 -5.96 4.29 14.59
C LEU A 253 -7.19 5.14 14.87
N ASP A 254 -7.75 4.97 16.04
CA ASP A 254 -8.89 5.73 16.52
C ASP A 254 -8.63 6.10 17.98
N PHE A 255 -8.30 7.37 18.20
CA PHE A 255 -8.13 7.97 19.52
C PHE A 255 -9.42 8.65 19.96
N ASN A 256 -9.85 8.30 21.16
CA ASN A 256 -10.98 8.94 21.81
C ASN A 256 -10.70 9.04 23.31
N GLU A 257 -10.34 10.25 23.74
CA GLU A 257 -10.00 10.57 25.11
C GLU A 257 -11.11 10.27 26.13
N TYR A 258 -12.38 10.33 25.71
CA TYR A 258 -13.54 10.04 26.55
C TYR A 258 -13.67 8.54 26.87
N ARG A 259 -12.90 7.67 26.21
CA ARG A 259 -12.83 6.25 26.56
C ARG A 259 -12.05 6.08 27.86
N ARG A 260 -12.77 5.73 28.93
CA ARG A 260 -12.19 5.43 30.26
C ARG A 260 -11.10 4.35 30.25
N LYS A 261 -11.09 3.47 29.25
CA LYS A 261 -10.05 2.44 29.01
C LYS A 261 -9.75 2.41 27.53
N ASN A 262 -8.48 2.23 27.16
CA ASN A 262 -8.02 2.15 25.77
C ASN A 262 -8.46 3.37 24.94
N GLN A 263 -7.99 4.55 25.36
CA GLN A 263 -8.21 5.79 24.61
C GLN A 263 -7.76 5.66 23.17
N VAL A 264 -6.64 4.97 22.95
CA VAL A 264 -6.17 4.59 21.62
C VAL A 264 -6.65 3.17 21.29
N LYS A 265 -7.29 3.02 20.13
CA LYS A 265 -7.44 1.72 19.46
C LYS A 265 -6.61 1.73 18.20
N THR A 266 -5.73 0.75 18.05
CA THR A 266 -4.99 0.53 16.80
C THR A 266 -5.25 -0.87 16.26
N SER A 267 -5.21 -1.00 14.94
CA SER A 267 -5.19 -2.28 14.26
C SER A 267 -4.30 -2.22 13.02
N LEU A 268 -3.76 -3.37 12.66
CA LEU A 268 -2.99 -3.59 11.44
C LEU A 268 -3.57 -4.82 10.73
N ALA A 269 -3.41 -4.87 9.41
CA ALA A 269 -3.75 -6.01 8.57
C ALA A 269 -3.18 -7.33 9.13
N THR A 270 -3.84 -8.42 8.79
CA THR A 270 -3.36 -9.75 9.15
C THR A 270 -2.32 -10.23 8.14
N ASN A 271 -1.53 -11.25 8.51
CA ASN A 271 -0.63 -11.91 7.57
C ASN A 271 -1.37 -12.49 6.35
N ALA A 272 -2.60 -12.99 6.55
CA ALA A 272 -3.41 -13.54 5.46
C ALA A 272 -3.88 -12.44 4.49
N THR A 273 -4.29 -11.29 5.03
CA THR A 273 -4.66 -10.11 4.23
C THR A 273 -3.48 -9.65 3.39
N LEU A 274 -2.30 -9.46 3.99
CA LEU A 274 -1.10 -9.00 3.28
C LEU A 274 -0.60 -10.02 2.26
N ALA A 275 -0.62 -11.32 2.58
CA ALA A 275 -0.28 -12.37 1.62
C ALA A 275 -1.23 -12.34 0.41
N SER A 276 -2.54 -12.21 0.65
CA SER A 276 -3.55 -12.16 -0.40
C SER A 276 -3.43 -10.90 -1.28
N LEU A 277 -3.15 -9.74 -0.70
CA LEU A 277 -2.90 -8.51 -1.46
C LEU A 277 -1.58 -8.59 -2.25
N GLY A 278 -0.55 -9.20 -1.68
CA GLY A 278 0.70 -9.51 -2.39
C GLY A 278 0.44 -10.43 -3.59
N ALA A 279 -0.34 -11.50 -3.42
CA ALA A 279 -0.73 -12.37 -4.52
C ALA A 279 -1.57 -11.66 -5.58
N HIS A 280 -2.39 -10.70 -5.19
CA HIS A 280 -3.16 -9.90 -6.16
C HIS A 280 -2.25 -9.05 -7.06
N LEU A 281 -1.23 -8.40 -6.49
CA LEU A 281 -0.27 -7.57 -7.25
C LEU A 281 0.78 -8.40 -8.01
N PHE A 282 1.26 -9.48 -7.43
CA PHE A 282 2.39 -10.24 -7.97
C PHE A 282 1.99 -11.61 -8.52
N GLY A 283 0.71 -11.97 -8.50
CA GLY A 283 0.19 -13.23 -9.06
C GLY A 283 0.44 -14.47 -8.21
N ALA A 284 1.24 -14.37 -7.16
CA ALA A 284 1.53 -15.47 -6.24
C ALA A 284 1.81 -14.96 -4.81
N GLU A 285 1.48 -15.78 -3.82
CA GLU A 285 1.81 -15.50 -2.42
C GLU A 285 3.31 -15.66 -2.17
N GLY A 286 3.87 -14.83 -1.27
CA GLY A 286 5.26 -14.98 -0.83
C GLY A 286 6.32 -14.47 -1.81
N VAL A 287 5.92 -13.84 -2.92
CA VAL A 287 6.85 -13.10 -3.81
C VAL A 287 7.59 -12.04 -2.99
N LEU A 288 6.83 -11.22 -2.27
CA LEU A 288 7.31 -10.29 -1.25
C LEU A 288 6.88 -10.78 0.13
N SER A 289 7.70 -10.58 1.16
CA SER A 289 7.23 -10.80 2.52
C SER A 289 6.09 -9.85 2.89
N ASN A 290 5.28 -10.24 3.86
CA ASN A 290 4.19 -9.38 4.36
C ASN A 290 4.71 -8.02 4.85
N ARG A 291 5.94 -7.94 5.37
CA ARG A 291 6.56 -6.67 5.78
C ARG A 291 6.81 -5.75 4.57
N LYS A 292 7.27 -6.31 3.45
CA LYS A 292 7.47 -5.55 2.19
C LYS A 292 6.17 -5.18 1.53
N VAL A 293 5.18 -6.08 1.51
CA VAL A 293 3.84 -5.76 0.99
C VAL A 293 3.23 -4.61 1.80
N PHE A 294 3.27 -4.68 3.13
CA PHE A 294 2.80 -3.57 3.97
C PHE A 294 3.53 -2.26 3.66
N GLY A 295 4.87 -2.31 3.59
CA GLY A 295 5.71 -1.14 3.27
C GLY A 295 5.42 -0.53 1.90
N LEU A 296 5.18 -1.37 0.88
CA LEU A 296 4.77 -0.95 -0.45
C LEU A 296 3.45 -0.18 -0.40
N LEU A 297 2.41 -0.75 0.22
CA LEU A 297 1.08 -0.14 0.28
C LEU A 297 1.10 1.24 0.95
N VAL A 298 1.74 1.37 2.11
CA VAL A 298 1.76 2.65 2.84
C VAL A 298 2.62 3.71 2.14
N ARG A 299 3.69 3.32 1.43
CA ARG A 299 4.53 4.27 0.68
C ARG A 299 3.85 4.73 -0.59
N SER A 300 3.15 3.84 -1.27
CA SER A 300 2.43 4.16 -2.51
C SER A 300 1.34 5.23 -2.32
N VAL A 301 0.78 5.35 -1.11
CA VAL A 301 -0.19 6.40 -0.78
C VAL A 301 0.45 7.66 -0.18
N GLY A 302 1.78 7.72 -0.06
CA GLY A 302 2.49 8.89 0.43
C GLY A 302 2.52 9.04 1.95
N LEU A 303 2.37 7.96 2.73
CA LEU A 303 2.50 8.03 4.19
C LEU A 303 3.83 8.70 4.59
N GLY A 304 3.76 9.81 5.33
CA GLY A 304 4.93 10.59 5.77
C GLY A 304 5.52 11.52 4.71
N LYS A 305 4.99 11.55 3.49
CA LYS A 305 5.41 12.49 2.43
C LYS A 305 4.63 13.80 2.46
N PHE A 306 3.49 13.84 3.14
CA PHE A 306 2.69 15.05 3.28
C PHE A 306 3.11 15.94 4.45
N GLY A 307 4.18 15.58 5.18
CA GLY A 307 4.60 16.23 6.42
C GLY A 307 3.91 15.70 7.67
N ASP A 308 3.03 14.70 7.54
CA ASP A 308 2.31 14.10 8.65
C ASP A 308 3.22 13.23 9.52
N ARG A 309 3.12 13.38 10.84
CA ARG A 309 3.92 12.62 11.81
C ARG A 309 3.30 11.27 12.17
N ASN A 310 2.94 10.51 11.15
CA ASN A 310 2.19 9.27 11.29
C ASN A 310 3.06 8.01 11.10
N GLY A 311 4.22 7.95 11.77
CA GLY A 311 5.15 6.82 11.67
C GLY A 311 4.73 5.54 12.42
N TRP A 312 3.69 5.58 13.27
CA TRP A 312 3.29 4.43 14.09
C TRP A 312 2.94 3.16 13.31
N PRO A 313 2.29 3.20 12.11
CA PRO A 313 1.96 1.98 11.38
C PRO A 313 3.23 1.25 10.95
N ILE A 314 4.26 1.99 10.50
CA ILE A 314 5.56 1.44 10.15
C ILE A 314 6.24 0.82 11.36
N ALA A 315 6.36 1.56 12.47
CA ALA A 315 7.01 1.09 13.68
C ALA A 315 6.37 -0.21 14.19
N THR A 316 5.04 -0.26 14.19
CA THR A 316 4.28 -1.44 14.65
C THR A 316 4.40 -2.60 13.65
N ALA A 317 4.34 -2.32 12.34
CA ALA A 317 4.52 -3.33 11.30
C ALA A 317 5.92 -3.99 11.35
N ARG A 318 6.99 -3.23 11.63
CA ARG A 318 8.35 -3.78 11.78
C ARG A 318 8.45 -4.80 12.91
N ARG A 319 7.72 -4.59 14.01
CA ARG A 319 7.69 -5.52 15.16
C ARG A 319 6.81 -6.74 14.88
N ARG A 320 5.71 -6.54 14.14
CA ARG A 320 4.70 -7.58 13.90
C ARG A 320 5.05 -8.51 12.73
N PHE A 321 5.54 -7.94 11.64
CA PHE A 321 5.82 -8.68 10.41
C PHE A 321 7.32 -8.90 10.25
N LYS A 322 7.72 -10.13 9.94
CA LYS A 322 9.11 -10.48 9.70
C LYS A 322 9.45 -10.27 8.23
N CYS A 323 10.67 -9.80 7.97
CA CYS A 323 11.22 -9.85 6.61
C CYS A 323 11.37 -11.29 6.15
N GLY A 324 11.23 -11.48 4.83
CA GLY A 324 11.51 -12.74 4.15
C GLY A 324 13.01 -13.06 4.18
N LYS A 325 13.36 -14.31 3.89
CA LYS A 325 14.77 -14.72 3.81
C LYS A 325 15.47 -13.97 2.69
N GLY A 326 16.55 -13.25 3.00
CA GLY A 326 17.35 -12.50 2.04
C GLY A 326 16.87 -11.06 1.81
N GLU A 327 15.76 -10.65 2.43
CA GLU A 327 15.32 -9.27 2.44
C GLU A 327 16.07 -8.48 3.53
N THR A 328 16.34 -7.20 3.30
CA THR A 328 16.95 -6.32 4.30
C THR A 328 15.90 -5.62 5.16
N GLU A 329 16.29 -5.14 6.34
CA GLU A 329 15.42 -4.34 7.21
C GLU A 329 15.52 -2.82 6.96
N THR A 330 16.46 -2.41 6.11
CA THR A 330 16.92 -1.02 5.93
C THR A 330 16.09 -0.20 4.96
N ASP A 331 15.04 -0.78 4.38
CA ASP A 331 14.26 -0.22 3.27
C ASP A 331 13.11 0.67 3.69
N THR A 332 12.90 0.75 4.99
CA THR A 332 11.93 1.64 5.57
C THR A 332 12.64 2.92 5.93
N GLU A 333 12.61 3.91 5.01
CA GLU A 333 12.91 5.31 5.36
C GLU A 333 12.28 5.63 6.72
N SER A 334 13.05 6.29 7.58
CA SER A 334 12.52 6.72 8.87
C SER A 334 11.41 7.73 8.60
N ILE A 335 10.19 7.40 9.02
CA ILE A 335 9.07 8.35 8.98
C ILE A 335 9.03 9.10 10.31
N PRO A 336 8.75 10.41 10.36
CA PRO A 336 8.48 11.09 11.63
C PRO A 336 7.40 10.34 12.44
N GLY A 337 7.67 10.02 13.71
CA GLY A 337 6.79 9.17 14.54
C GLY A 337 7.19 7.68 14.58
N ASP A 338 8.27 7.27 13.92
CA ASP A 338 8.74 5.87 13.84
C ASP A 338 9.71 5.50 14.99
N LYS A 339 10.16 6.48 15.79
CA LYS A 339 11.00 6.21 16.97
C LYS A 339 10.18 5.57 18.08
N HIS A 340 10.82 4.69 18.85
CA HIS A 340 10.18 3.82 19.83
C HIS A 340 9.44 4.58 20.95
N GLU A 341 9.84 5.83 21.22
CA GLU A 341 9.24 6.73 22.20
C GLU A 341 7.96 7.43 21.66
N GLU A 342 7.91 7.72 20.36
CA GLU A 342 6.76 8.36 19.67
C GLU A 342 5.67 7.35 19.27
N ALA A 343 6.04 6.06 19.18
CA ALA A 343 5.10 4.97 18.90
C ALA A 343 4.15 4.67 20.08
N ASN A 344 4.42 5.22 21.28
CA ASN A 344 3.42 5.27 22.34
C ASN A 344 2.41 6.37 21.98
N VAL A 345 1.43 6.00 21.16
CA VAL A 345 0.35 6.90 20.71
C VAL A 345 -0.33 7.60 21.90
N GLY A 346 -0.37 6.97 23.08
CA GLY A 346 -0.92 7.56 24.30
C GLY A 346 -0.06 8.67 24.92
N ASP A 347 1.27 8.65 24.76
CA ASP A 347 2.16 9.65 25.34
C ASP A 347 2.28 10.89 24.43
N CYS A 348 2.16 10.71 23.11
CA CYS A 348 2.14 11.83 22.15
C CYS A 348 0.89 12.72 22.26
N CYS A 349 -0.18 12.27 22.92
CA CYS A 349 -1.44 13.01 23.03
C CYS A 349 -1.58 13.82 24.33
N ILE A 350 -0.54 13.84 25.19
CA ILE A 350 -0.58 14.48 26.53
C ILE A 350 0.34 15.72 26.62
N MET A 351 1.10 16.05 25.57
CA MET A 351 1.96 17.24 25.57
C MET A 351 1.21 18.53 25.22
#